data_AF-A0A2T3XLC7-F1
#
_entry.id   AF-A0A2T3XLC7-F1
#
_cell.length_a   1.000
_cell.length_b   1.000
_cell.length_c   1.000
_cell.angle_alpha   90.00
_cell.angle_beta   90.00
_cell.angle_gamma   90.00
#
_symmetry.space_group_name_H-M   'P 1'
#
loop_
_entity.id
_entity.type
_entity.pdbx_description
1 polymer ?
#
loop_
_entity_poly.entity_id
_entity_poly.type
_entity_poly.pdbx_seq_one_letter_code
_entity_poly.pdbx_strand_id
1 'polypeptide(L)'
;MVRQTNEFRPDYAVAPGEVLGEELEVRGMTQQELAKRTGLTPKHIVSLVQAKSSITPETAIKLERALGMPAVYWLNLESQYQEALARIREEARLERDLGWLRRVPVSMMAKLGWIERTNDAKAQLVEVLRFFGIASVSQWNDLWPSLNVAYRQHNHHEIFPEAVSAWLRRGEIEASQMTCAPFDKALFREALDKIRSLTTERPEFFVPRLQTLCAAAGVAVVFVPALPKTGVSGATRWLSANKAIIQLSLRYRTDDHLWFTFFHEAGHILLHGKKELFLEGTNGLDAVKEAEANNFAEQELLPRAQLSDFVKQGQFGKATIVAFAKMVGISPGIVVGHLQHRQLLARSHCNDLKQTFRWDHE
;
A
#
# COMPACT_ATOMS: atom_id res chain seq x y z
N MET A 1 24.49 -6.75 -16.98
CA MET A 1 25.71 -6.39 -16.23
C MET A 1 25.59 -4.92 -15.84
N VAL A 2 25.16 -4.62 -14.62
CA VAL A 2 25.17 -3.25 -14.10
C VAL A 2 26.59 -3.01 -13.60
N ARG A 3 27.28 -2.00 -14.16
CA ARG A 3 28.56 -1.54 -13.63
C ARG A 3 28.32 -1.11 -12.19
N GLN A 4 28.81 -1.88 -11.21
CA GLN A 4 28.99 -1.36 -9.85
C GLN A 4 30.07 -0.29 -9.96
N THR A 5 29.65 0.97 -10.09
CA THR A 5 30.51 2.10 -9.78
C THR A 5 30.85 1.97 -8.31
N ASN A 6 32.11 1.65 -8.00
CA ASN A 6 32.68 1.83 -6.67
C ASN A 6 32.65 3.34 -6.36
N GLU A 7 31.50 3.83 -5.89
CA GLU A 7 31.41 5.16 -5.30
C GLU A 7 32.13 5.11 -3.97
N PHE A 8 33.24 5.84 -3.87
CA PHE A 8 33.89 6.11 -2.59
C PHE A 8 32.92 6.95 -1.73
N ARG A 9 32.33 6.31 -0.72
CA ARG A 9 31.43 6.93 0.24
C ARG A 9 32.10 6.90 1.61
N PRO A 10 32.85 7.94 1.99
CA PRO A 10 33.51 7.97 3.30
C PRO A 10 32.47 7.88 4.42
N ASP A 11 32.80 7.12 5.45
CA ASP A 11 32.02 6.95 6.67
C ASP A 11 32.27 8.08 7.70
N TYR A 12 33.07 9.07 7.32
CA TYR A 12 33.36 10.28 8.07
C TYR A 12 32.99 11.53 7.27
N ALA A 13 32.58 12.58 7.98
CA ALA A 13 32.24 13.87 7.41
C ALA A 13 33.36 14.86 7.77
N VAL A 14 34.03 15.43 6.77
CA VAL A 14 35.01 16.50 7.01
C VAL A 14 34.24 17.80 7.25
N ALA A 15 34.42 18.41 8.42
CA ALA A 15 33.68 19.62 8.71
C ALA A 15 34.30 20.82 7.97
N PRO A 16 33.49 21.70 7.35
CA PRO A 16 33.99 22.93 6.73
C PRO A 16 34.72 23.83 7.73
N GLY A 17 34.32 23.73 9.00
CA GLY A 17 34.97 24.38 10.14
C GLY A 17 36.40 23.91 10.41
N GLU A 18 36.68 22.61 10.25
CA GLU A 18 38.02 22.05 10.39
C GLU A 18 38.92 22.57 9.27
N VAL A 19 38.43 22.55 8.02
CA VAL A 19 39.14 23.13 6.86
C VAL A 19 39.40 24.63 7.06
N LEU A 20 38.42 25.36 7.61
CA LEU A 20 38.62 26.77 7.96
C LEU A 20 39.70 26.94 9.05
N GLY A 21 39.74 26.05 10.04
CA GLY A 21 40.78 26.04 11.08
C GLY A 21 42.17 25.81 10.51
N GLU A 22 42.33 24.78 9.68
CA GLU A 22 43.60 24.47 9.00
C GLU A 22 44.06 25.63 8.12
N GLU A 23 43.14 26.24 7.35
CA GLU A 23 43.47 27.39 6.52
C GLU A 23 43.98 28.59 7.35
N LEU A 24 43.37 28.82 8.51
CA LEU A 24 43.78 29.87 9.43
C LEU A 24 45.19 29.60 9.99
N GLU A 25 45.50 28.34 10.34
CA GLU A 25 46.82 27.94 10.81
C GLU A 25 47.89 28.11 9.73
N VAL A 26 47.62 27.66 8.50
CA VAL A 26 48.53 27.83 7.34
C VAL A 26 48.87 29.30 7.09
N ARG A 27 47.90 30.19 7.31
CA ARG A 27 48.07 31.65 7.15
C ARG A 27 48.64 32.36 8.37
N GLY A 28 48.83 31.68 9.49
CA GLY A 28 49.16 32.30 10.78
C GLY A 28 48.10 33.30 11.25
N MET A 29 46.84 33.13 10.84
CA MET A 29 45.73 34.03 11.13
C MET A 29 44.94 33.52 12.33
N THR A 30 44.73 34.36 13.34
CA THR A 30 43.88 33.97 14.50
C THR A 30 42.40 34.05 14.15
N GLN A 31 41.56 33.27 14.84
CA GLN A 31 40.10 33.36 14.70
C GLN A 31 39.56 34.75 15.07
N GLN A 32 40.20 35.46 16.01
CA GLN A 32 39.86 36.85 16.35
C GLN A 32 40.17 37.80 15.20
N GLU A 33 41.27 37.60 14.49
CA GLU A 33 41.63 38.37 13.32
C GLU A 33 40.65 38.12 12.17
N LEU A 34 40.28 36.85 11.91
CA LEU A 34 39.27 36.53 10.90
C LEU A 34 37.91 37.18 11.23
N ALA A 35 37.50 37.18 12.51
CA ALA A 35 36.28 37.83 12.96
C ALA A 35 36.27 39.33 12.61
N LYS A 36 37.39 40.03 12.87
CA LYS A 36 37.56 41.45 12.50
C LYS A 36 37.45 41.65 10.98
N ARG A 37 38.13 40.82 10.17
CA ARG A 37 38.14 40.95 8.70
C ARG A 37 36.78 40.70 8.05
N THR A 38 36.03 39.73 8.58
CA THR A 38 34.72 39.33 8.04
C THR A 38 33.56 40.15 8.62
N GLY A 39 33.80 40.92 9.69
CA GLY A 39 32.75 41.58 10.45
C GLY A 39 31.81 40.59 11.14
N LEU A 40 32.25 39.35 11.38
CA LEU A 40 31.54 38.34 12.15
C LEU A 40 31.97 38.41 13.62
N THR A 41 31.14 37.95 14.54
CA THR A 41 31.54 37.90 15.95
C THR A 41 32.59 36.80 16.17
N PRO A 42 33.56 36.98 17.08
CA PRO A 42 34.51 35.93 17.44
C PRO A 42 33.81 34.62 17.85
N LYS A 43 32.68 34.73 18.57
CA LYS A 43 31.85 33.60 18.96
C LYS A 43 31.31 32.83 17.74
N HIS A 44 30.91 33.53 16.68
CA HIS A 44 30.42 32.90 15.47
C HIS A 44 31.57 32.21 14.71
N ILE A 45 32.74 32.83 14.57
CA ILE A 45 33.92 32.18 13.97
C ILE A 45 34.30 30.90 14.73
N VAL A 46 34.34 30.94 16.07
CA VAL A 46 34.60 29.76 16.90
C VAL A 46 33.55 28.67 16.64
N SER A 47 32.28 29.05 16.52
CA SER A 47 31.18 28.12 16.24
C SER A 47 31.29 27.48 14.85
N LEU A 48 31.72 28.24 13.84
CA LEU A 48 32.00 27.73 12.50
C LEU A 48 33.15 26.72 12.55
N VAL A 49 34.28 27.07 13.16
CA VAL A 49 35.45 26.18 13.28
C VAL A 49 35.11 24.89 14.04
N GLN A 50 34.26 24.97 15.06
CA GLN A 50 33.77 23.81 15.82
C GLN A 50 32.64 23.03 15.12
N ALA A 51 32.28 23.36 13.89
CA ALA A 51 31.19 22.76 13.12
C ALA A 51 29.81 22.82 13.81
N LYS A 52 29.63 23.75 14.76
CA LYS A 52 28.38 24.00 15.49
C LYS A 52 27.45 24.96 14.74
N SER A 53 27.99 25.74 13.82
CA SER A 53 27.24 26.59 12.90
C SER A 53 27.60 26.24 11.47
N SER A 54 26.61 26.25 10.58
CA SER A 54 26.81 26.05 9.15
C SER A 54 27.36 27.31 8.50
N ILE A 55 28.14 27.12 7.43
CA ILE A 55 28.55 28.21 6.54
C ILE A 55 27.38 28.54 5.61
N THR A 56 26.72 29.67 5.85
CA THR A 56 25.66 30.18 4.96
C THR A 56 26.26 30.89 3.73
N PRO A 57 25.47 31.16 2.66
CA PRO A 57 25.94 31.94 1.52
C PRO A 57 26.55 33.30 1.89
N GLU A 58 25.96 34.01 2.85
CA GLU A 58 26.47 35.30 3.34
C GLU A 58 27.83 35.14 4.04
N THR A 59 27.97 34.10 4.86
CA THR A 59 29.23 33.77 5.53
C THR A 59 30.29 33.36 4.50
N ALA A 60 29.93 32.55 3.50
CA ALA A 60 30.84 32.15 2.43
C ALA A 60 31.37 33.34 1.62
N ILE A 61 30.53 34.33 1.28
CA ILE A 61 30.95 35.57 0.60
C ILE A 61 31.91 36.38 1.48
N LYS A 62 31.66 36.44 2.80
CA LYS A 62 32.57 37.12 3.73
C LYS A 62 33.91 36.42 3.84
N LEU A 63 33.91 35.08 3.89
CA LEU A 63 35.13 34.27 3.89
C LEU A 63 35.90 34.41 2.57
N GLU A 64 35.21 34.46 1.43
CA GLU A 64 35.83 34.72 0.12
C GLU A 64 36.58 36.05 0.11
N ARG A 65 35.93 37.13 0.58
CA ARG A 65 36.58 38.44 0.63
C ARG A 65 37.76 38.48 1.60
N ALA A 66 37.69 37.73 2.70
CA ALA A 66 38.73 37.74 3.74
C ALA A 66 39.91 36.79 3.44
N LEU A 67 39.65 35.67 2.76
CA LEU A 67 40.62 34.57 2.54
C LEU A 67 40.96 34.36 1.05
N GLY A 68 40.20 34.94 0.13
CA GLY A 68 40.44 34.81 -1.32
C GLY A 68 40.03 33.47 -1.94
N MET A 69 39.46 32.56 -1.15
CA MET A 69 38.87 31.31 -1.68
C MET A 69 37.42 31.54 -2.10
N PRO A 70 36.99 31.12 -3.30
CA PRO A 70 35.63 31.34 -3.78
C PRO A 70 34.54 30.91 -2.79
N ALA A 71 33.44 31.66 -2.67
CA ALA A 71 32.32 31.35 -1.79
C ALA A 71 31.74 29.95 -2.11
N VAL A 72 31.74 29.58 -3.39
CA VAL A 72 31.29 28.25 -3.85
C VAL A 72 32.13 27.11 -3.27
N TYR A 73 33.41 27.32 -2.99
CA TYR A 73 34.27 26.32 -2.35
C TYR A 73 33.72 25.97 -0.96
N TRP A 74 33.46 27.00 -0.15
CA TRP A 74 32.92 26.82 1.21
C TRP A 74 31.52 26.21 1.21
N LEU A 75 30.66 26.63 0.29
CA LEU A 75 29.31 26.08 0.17
C LEU A 75 29.32 24.61 -0.27
N ASN A 76 30.24 24.22 -1.14
CA ASN A 76 30.41 22.82 -1.53
C ASN A 76 30.85 21.95 -0.35
N LEU A 77 31.81 22.43 0.46
CA LEU A 77 32.22 21.75 1.68
C LEU A 77 31.04 21.60 2.65
N GLU A 78 30.28 22.67 2.89
CA GLU A 78 29.10 22.64 3.75
C GLU A 78 28.04 21.65 3.25
N SER A 79 27.74 21.68 1.96
CA SER A 79 26.78 20.75 1.35
C SER A 79 27.21 19.29 1.52
N GLN A 80 28.48 18.98 1.24
CA GLN A 80 29.02 17.61 1.39
C GLN A 80 28.99 17.16 2.85
N TYR A 81 29.35 18.03 3.78
CA TYR A 81 29.33 17.74 5.21
C TYR A 81 27.91 17.46 5.72
N GLN A 82 26.94 18.32 5.38
CA GLN A 82 25.55 18.14 5.80
C GLN A 82 24.94 16.88 5.18
N GLU A 83 25.24 16.58 3.92
CA GLU A 83 24.84 15.32 3.28
C GLU A 83 25.41 14.11 4.01
N ALA A 84 26.71 14.11 4.31
CA ALA A 84 27.38 13.02 5.02
C ALA A 84 26.77 12.80 6.41
N LEU A 85 26.53 13.87 7.19
CA LEU A 85 25.83 13.78 8.48
C LEU A 85 24.41 13.21 8.35
N ALA A 86 23.66 13.63 7.32
CA ALA A 86 22.32 13.11 7.06
C ALA A 86 22.36 11.63 6.73
N ARG A 87 23.32 11.18 5.91
CA ARG A 87 23.53 9.77 5.58
C ARG A 87 23.90 8.93 6.80
N ILE A 88 24.79 9.41 7.67
CA ILE A 88 25.16 8.73 8.92
C ILE A 88 23.92 8.56 9.83
N ARG A 89 23.10 9.61 9.98
CA ARG A 89 21.86 9.53 10.78
C ARG A 89 20.85 8.56 10.19
N GLU A 90 20.72 8.54 8.86
CA GLU A 90 19.84 7.62 8.15
C GLU A 90 20.32 6.18 8.29
N GLU A 91 21.61 5.93 8.15
CA GLU A 91 22.22 4.60 8.33
C GLU A 91 21.93 4.04 9.73
N ALA A 92 22.05 4.88 10.76
CA ALA A 92 21.70 4.52 12.13
C ALA A 92 20.19 4.29 12.32
N ARG A 93 19.34 4.95 11.55
CA ARG A 93 17.89 4.72 11.57
C ARG A 93 17.55 3.39 10.92
N LEU A 94 18.08 3.11 9.73
CA LEU A 94 17.87 1.86 9.01
C LEU A 94 18.27 0.66 9.89
N GLU A 95 19.40 0.76 10.60
CA GLU A 95 19.84 -0.27 11.56
C GLU A 95 18.79 -0.56 12.63
N ARG A 96 18.20 0.47 13.25
CA ARG A 96 17.15 0.31 14.26
C ARG A 96 15.88 -0.33 13.69
N ASP A 97 15.57 -0.03 12.44
CA ASP A 97 14.34 -0.45 11.77
C ASP A 97 14.44 -1.85 11.13
N LEU A 98 15.62 -2.48 11.11
CA LEU A 98 15.79 -3.85 10.59
C LEU A 98 14.89 -4.89 11.30
N GLY A 99 14.52 -4.64 12.55
CA GLY A 99 13.56 -5.49 13.27
C GLY A 99 12.17 -5.51 12.61
N TRP A 100 11.72 -4.38 12.08
CA TRP A 100 10.44 -4.26 11.36
C TRP A 100 10.48 -5.02 10.03
N LEU A 101 11.61 -4.95 9.30
CA LEU A 101 11.78 -5.65 8.02
C LEU A 101 11.50 -7.16 8.13
N ARG A 102 11.88 -7.79 9.25
CA ARG A 102 11.66 -9.23 9.49
C ARG A 102 10.17 -9.62 9.55
N ARG A 103 9.27 -8.66 9.78
CA ARG A 103 7.81 -8.88 9.81
C ARG A 103 7.16 -8.70 8.44
N VAL A 104 7.85 -8.04 7.51
CA VAL A 104 7.38 -7.84 6.13
C VAL A 104 7.60 -9.12 5.32
N PRO A 105 6.62 -9.58 4.51
CA PRO A 105 6.75 -10.80 3.70
C PRO A 105 7.61 -10.59 2.43
N VAL A 106 8.84 -10.10 2.60
CA VAL A 106 9.78 -9.72 1.53
C VAL A 106 9.96 -10.83 0.49
N SER A 107 10.13 -12.08 0.93
CA SER A 107 10.36 -13.19 0.00
C SER A 107 9.18 -13.44 -0.94
N MET A 108 7.93 -13.26 -0.46
CA MET A 108 6.76 -13.41 -1.31
C MET A 108 6.57 -12.19 -2.21
N MET A 109 6.76 -10.98 -1.67
CA MET A 109 6.69 -9.74 -2.47
C MET A 109 7.69 -9.79 -3.63
N ALA A 110 8.91 -10.26 -3.40
CA ALA A 110 9.91 -10.46 -4.44
C ALA A 110 9.51 -11.58 -5.44
N LYS A 111 8.97 -12.71 -4.95
CA LYS A 111 8.47 -13.79 -5.83
C LYS A 111 7.36 -13.31 -6.77
N LEU A 112 6.49 -12.43 -6.29
CA LEU A 112 5.41 -11.82 -7.07
C LEU A 112 5.89 -10.62 -7.92
N GLY A 113 7.18 -10.28 -7.89
CA GLY A 113 7.76 -9.18 -8.66
C GLY A 113 7.36 -7.79 -8.17
N TRP A 114 6.96 -7.64 -6.91
CA TRP A 114 6.56 -6.34 -6.35
C TRP A 114 7.74 -5.48 -5.92
N ILE A 115 8.85 -6.12 -5.55
CA ILE A 115 10.11 -5.49 -5.11
C ILE A 115 11.30 -6.29 -5.62
N GLU A 116 12.46 -5.64 -5.70
CA GLU A 116 13.72 -6.35 -5.93
C GLU A 116 14.27 -6.96 -4.63
N ARG A 117 14.84 -8.17 -4.74
CA ARG A 117 15.49 -8.83 -3.60
C ARG A 117 16.98 -8.54 -3.60
N THR A 118 17.51 -8.17 -2.44
CA THR A 118 18.93 -7.93 -2.23
C THR A 118 19.47 -8.72 -1.03
N ASN A 119 20.78 -8.92 -0.98
CA ASN A 119 21.44 -9.62 0.12
C ASN A 119 21.82 -8.69 1.29
N ASP A 120 21.78 -7.37 1.08
CA ASP A 120 21.99 -6.38 2.13
C ASP A 120 20.65 -6.02 2.79
N ALA A 121 20.57 -6.23 4.10
CA ALA A 121 19.36 -5.98 4.87
C ALA A 121 18.93 -4.51 4.83
N LYS A 122 19.88 -3.55 4.80
CA LYS A 122 19.55 -2.12 4.77
C LYS A 122 19.07 -1.70 3.39
N ALA A 123 19.75 -2.13 2.33
CA ALA A 123 19.27 -1.96 0.97
C ALA A 123 17.87 -2.57 0.78
N GLN A 124 17.62 -3.76 1.35
CA GLN A 124 16.30 -4.39 1.31
C GLN A 124 15.23 -3.58 2.06
N LEU A 125 15.58 -3.00 3.22
CA LEU A 125 14.67 -2.11 3.96
C LEU A 125 14.32 -0.87 3.13
N VAL A 126 15.31 -0.22 2.51
CA VAL A 126 15.09 0.94 1.63
C VAL A 126 14.16 0.60 0.46
N GLU A 127 14.35 -0.55 -0.17
CA GLU A 127 13.49 -1.02 -1.26
C GLU A 127 12.04 -1.25 -0.79
N VAL A 128 11.85 -1.83 0.40
CA VAL A 128 10.52 -1.98 1.00
C VAL A 128 9.89 -0.62 1.31
N LEU A 129 10.63 0.32 1.93
CA LEU A 129 10.13 1.67 2.21
C LEU A 129 9.72 2.40 0.92
N ARG A 130 10.50 2.24 -0.16
CA ARG A 130 10.18 2.76 -1.49
C ARG A 130 8.90 2.16 -2.05
N PHE A 131 8.71 0.85 -1.95
CA PHE A 131 7.46 0.19 -2.37
C PHE A 131 6.24 0.77 -1.63
N PHE A 132 6.37 0.95 -0.31
CA PHE A 132 5.34 1.60 0.50
C PHE A 132 5.16 3.10 0.20
N GLY A 133 6.14 3.75 -0.42
CA GLY A 133 6.12 5.20 -0.69
C GLY A 133 6.28 6.04 0.58
N ILE A 134 7.04 5.54 1.56
CA ILE A 134 7.20 6.16 2.89
C ILE A 134 8.68 6.42 3.19
N ALA A 135 8.93 7.43 4.04
CA ALA A 135 10.30 7.83 4.40
C ALA A 135 10.94 6.97 5.49
N SER A 136 10.15 6.33 6.36
CA SER A 136 10.65 5.46 7.42
C SER A 136 9.55 4.58 8.03
N VAL A 137 9.94 3.66 8.91
CA VAL A 137 8.98 2.81 9.66
C VAL A 137 8.09 3.63 10.60
N SER A 138 8.51 4.80 11.07
CA SER A 138 7.61 5.64 11.87
C SER A 138 6.43 6.13 11.04
N GLN A 139 6.65 6.53 9.78
CA GLN A 139 5.56 6.92 8.87
C GLN A 139 4.63 5.77 8.54
N TRP A 140 5.12 4.52 8.52
CA TRP A 140 4.25 3.36 8.39
C TRP A 140 3.25 3.27 9.57
N ASN A 141 3.72 3.53 10.80
CA ASN A 141 2.82 3.53 11.96
C ASN A 141 1.75 4.64 11.89
N ASP A 142 2.10 5.79 11.32
CA ASP A 142 1.21 6.95 11.20
C ASP A 142 0.15 6.78 10.10
N LEU A 143 0.48 6.10 8.99
CA LEU A 143 -0.43 5.88 7.86
C LEU A 143 -1.41 4.72 8.09
N TRP A 144 -1.00 3.69 8.83
CA TRP A 144 -1.84 2.53 9.13
C TRP A 144 -2.11 2.31 10.64
N PRO A 145 -2.58 3.34 11.37
CA PRO A 145 -2.79 3.25 12.81
C PRO A 145 -3.93 2.28 13.16
N SER A 146 -4.98 2.24 12.33
CA SER A 146 -6.14 1.35 12.53
C SER A 146 -5.78 -0.12 12.37
N LEU A 147 -4.90 -0.48 11.43
CA LEU A 147 -4.40 -1.85 11.30
C LEU A 147 -3.62 -2.23 12.56
N ASN A 148 -2.72 -1.35 13.01
CA ASN A 148 -1.95 -1.58 14.23
C ASN A 148 -2.82 -1.78 15.49
N VAL A 149 -3.99 -1.16 15.58
CA VAL A 149 -4.90 -1.29 16.72
C VAL A 149 -5.79 -2.55 16.60
N ALA A 150 -6.43 -2.75 15.45
CA ALA A 150 -7.33 -3.90 15.23
C ALA A 150 -6.59 -5.23 15.39
N TYR A 151 -5.37 -5.34 14.86
CA TYR A 151 -4.59 -6.59 14.93
C TYR A 151 -3.87 -6.80 16.26
N ARG A 152 -3.75 -5.79 17.14
CA ARG A 152 -3.25 -5.96 18.52
C ARG A 152 -4.30 -6.62 19.43
N GLN A 153 -5.58 -6.49 19.11
CA GLN A 153 -6.68 -7.08 19.88
C GLN A 153 -6.94 -8.54 19.51
N HIS A 154 -6.46 -8.99 18.34
CA HIS A 154 -6.52 -10.37 17.88
C HIS A 154 -5.17 -11.09 18.11
N ASN A 155 -5.20 -12.42 18.27
CA ASN A 155 -3.99 -13.21 18.51
C ASN A 155 -2.94 -12.93 17.43
N HIS A 156 -1.77 -12.42 17.84
CA HIS A 156 -0.60 -12.02 17.02
C HIS A 156 -0.06 -13.08 16.04
N HIS A 157 -0.66 -14.27 15.96
CA HIS A 157 -0.16 -15.41 15.20
C HIS A 157 -0.87 -15.65 13.86
N GLU A 158 -2.03 -15.04 13.61
CA GLU A 158 -2.86 -15.38 12.43
C GLU A 158 -2.80 -14.37 11.27
N ILE A 159 -2.69 -13.06 11.55
CA ILE A 159 -2.65 -12.02 10.51
C ILE A 159 -1.60 -10.94 10.85
N PHE A 160 -0.80 -10.53 9.87
CA PHE A 160 0.30 -9.58 10.03
C PHE A 160 -0.02 -8.22 9.38
N PRO A 161 -0.04 -7.10 10.14
CA PRO A 161 -0.32 -5.77 9.61
C PRO A 161 0.59 -5.35 8.44
N GLU A 162 1.86 -5.77 8.46
CA GLU A 162 2.81 -5.53 7.38
C GLU A 162 2.40 -6.23 6.08
N ALA A 163 1.88 -7.45 6.16
CA ALA A 163 1.38 -8.19 4.99
C ALA A 163 0.08 -7.57 4.44
N VAL A 164 -0.82 -7.14 5.32
CA VAL A 164 -2.07 -6.46 4.94
C VAL A 164 -1.76 -5.11 4.28
N SER A 165 -0.93 -4.28 4.91
CA SER A 165 -0.54 -2.98 4.35
C SER A 165 0.24 -3.14 3.04
N ALA A 166 1.12 -4.14 2.90
CA ALA A 166 1.81 -4.41 1.63
C ALA A 166 0.82 -4.81 0.52
N TRP A 167 -0.17 -5.64 0.84
CA TRP A 167 -1.22 -6.02 -0.09
C TRP A 167 -2.05 -4.81 -0.51
N LEU A 168 -2.52 -3.99 0.44
CA LEU A 168 -3.24 -2.74 0.15
C LEU A 168 -2.41 -1.81 -0.72
N ARG A 169 -1.13 -1.60 -0.38
CA ARG A 169 -0.24 -0.75 -1.17
C ARG A 169 -0.13 -1.23 -2.61
N ARG A 170 0.00 -2.54 -2.84
CA ARG A 170 0.06 -3.08 -4.20
C ARG A 170 -1.19 -2.74 -4.99
N GLY A 171 -2.37 -2.89 -4.40
CA GLY A 171 -3.62 -2.51 -5.06
C GLY A 171 -3.76 -1.01 -5.31
N GLU A 172 -3.19 -0.16 -4.46
CA GLU A 172 -3.13 1.29 -4.75
C GLU A 172 -2.27 1.59 -5.97
N ILE A 173 -1.08 0.96 -6.06
CA ILE A 173 -0.17 1.13 -7.19
C ILE A 173 -0.86 0.72 -8.49
N GLU A 174 -1.45 -0.48 -8.53
CA GLU A 174 -2.17 -0.97 -9.72
C GLU A 174 -3.37 -0.11 -10.07
N ALA A 175 -4.21 0.23 -9.09
CA ALA A 175 -5.38 1.05 -9.32
C ALA A 175 -5.00 2.46 -9.78
N SER A 176 -3.88 3.04 -9.31
CA SER A 176 -3.42 4.36 -9.74
C SER A 176 -3.09 4.42 -11.23
N GLN A 177 -2.66 3.30 -11.82
CA GLN A 177 -2.34 3.19 -13.25
C GLN A 177 -3.59 3.04 -14.13
N MET A 178 -4.73 2.65 -13.54
CA MET A 178 -6.00 2.53 -14.25
C MET A 178 -6.61 3.92 -14.51
N THR A 179 -6.96 4.23 -15.75
CA THR A 179 -7.77 5.41 -16.06
C THR A 179 -9.23 5.15 -15.65
N CYS A 180 -9.79 6.05 -14.84
CA CYS A 180 -11.20 5.99 -14.44
C CYS A 180 -11.85 7.37 -14.63
N ALA A 181 -13.14 7.37 -14.95
CA ALA A 181 -13.96 8.58 -14.89
C ALA A 181 -14.11 9.07 -13.44
N PRO A 182 -14.59 10.30 -13.20
CA PRO A 182 -15.00 10.71 -11.86
C PRO A 182 -16.13 9.79 -11.34
N PHE A 183 -16.08 9.47 -10.04
CA PHE A 183 -17.07 8.59 -9.43
C PHE A 183 -18.50 9.12 -9.59
N ASP A 184 -19.36 8.26 -10.14
CA ASP A 184 -20.79 8.50 -10.29
C ASP A 184 -21.55 7.31 -9.70
N LYS A 185 -22.36 7.59 -8.67
CA LYS A 185 -23.11 6.58 -7.92
C LYS A 185 -24.16 5.89 -8.78
N ALA A 186 -24.84 6.62 -9.67
CA ALA A 186 -25.90 6.08 -10.51
C ALA A 186 -25.30 5.19 -11.61
N LEU A 187 -24.23 5.65 -12.26
CA LEU A 187 -23.51 4.83 -13.24
C LEU A 187 -22.91 3.57 -12.61
N PHE A 188 -22.39 3.66 -11.37
CA PHE A 188 -21.87 2.48 -10.69
C PHE A 188 -22.98 1.47 -10.40
N ARG A 189 -24.16 1.94 -9.98
CA ARG A 189 -25.34 1.09 -9.79
C ARG A 189 -25.74 0.37 -11.08
N GLU A 190 -25.84 1.09 -12.20
CA GLU A 190 -26.13 0.49 -13.51
C GLU A 190 -25.04 -0.48 -13.97
N ALA A 191 -23.78 -0.21 -13.64
CA ALA A 191 -22.67 -1.11 -13.92
C ALA A 191 -22.83 -2.44 -13.17
N LEU A 192 -23.24 -2.42 -11.90
CA LEU A 192 -23.48 -3.62 -11.09
C LEU A 192 -24.56 -4.52 -11.69
N ASP A 193 -25.65 -3.95 -12.20
CA ASP A 193 -26.72 -4.72 -12.87
C ASP A 193 -26.17 -5.48 -14.08
N LYS A 194 -25.26 -4.87 -14.85
CA LYS A 194 -24.57 -5.51 -15.99
C LYS A 194 -23.56 -6.56 -15.52
N ILE A 195 -22.77 -6.24 -14.49
CA ILE A 195 -21.72 -7.12 -13.94
C ILE A 195 -22.31 -8.43 -13.41
N ARG A 196 -23.50 -8.39 -12.81
CA ARG A 196 -24.20 -9.58 -12.32
C ARG A 196 -24.32 -10.69 -13.37
N SER A 197 -24.54 -10.32 -14.63
CA SER A 197 -24.64 -11.29 -15.74
C SER A 197 -23.30 -11.96 -16.08
N LEU A 198 -22.17 -11.31 -15.76
CA LEU A 198 -20.82 -11.80 -16.03
C LEU A 198 -20.41 -12.96 -15.12
N THR A 199 -21.19 -13.26 -14.07
CA THR A 199 -20.87 -14.32 -13.11
C THR A 199 -20.75 -15.71 -13.75
N THR A 200 -21.36 -15.90 -14.91
CA THR A 200 -21.34 -17.16 -15.69
C THR A 200 -20.20 -17.24 -16.70
N GLU A 201 -19.47 -16.14 -16.92
CA GLU A 201 -18.39 -16.06 -17.90
C GLU A 201 -17.05 -16.53 -17.30
N ARG A 202 -16.06 -16.78 -18.16
CA ARG A 202 -14.70 -17.12 -17.73
C ARG A 202 -13.88 -15.86 -17.41
N PRO A 203 -12.84 -15.94 -16.55
CA PRO A 203 -12.01 -14.80 -16.15
C PRO A 203 -11.46 -13.97 -17.30
N GLU A 204 -11.07 -14.61 -18.40
CA GLU A 204 -10.49 -13.92 -19.57
C GLU A 204 -11.49 -12.95 -20.22
N PHE A 205 -12.79 -13.17 -20.01
CA PHE A 205 -13.87 -12.33 -20.54
C PHE A 205 -14.45 -11.39 -19.49
N PHE A 206 -14.74 -11.88 -18.28
CA PHE A 206 -15.38 -11.03 -17.28
C PHE A 206 -14.43 -10.02 -16.67
N VAL A 207 -13.13 -10.33 -16.47
CA VAL A 207 -12.21 -9.41 -15.78
C VAL A 207 -12.05 -8.09 -16.54
N PRO A 208 -11.73 -8.07 -17.85
CA PRO A 208 -11.61 -6.82 -18.59
C PRO A 208 -12.92 -6.03 -18.63
N ARG A 209 -14.06 -6.73 -18.74
CA ARG A 209 -15.39 -6.10 -18.82
C ARG A 209 -15.83 -5.53 -17.49
N LEU A 210 -15.60 -6.24 -16.40
CA LEU A 210 -15.79 -5.77 -15.02
C LEU A 210 -14.99 -4.50 -14.77
N GLN A 211 -13.70 -4.51 -15.08
CA GLN A 211 -12.82 -3.35 -14.92
C GLN A 211 -13.28 -2.17 -15.75
N THR A 212 -13.70 -2.40 -17.00
CA THR A 212 -14.20 -1.35 -17.89
C THR A 212 -15.49 -0.70 -17.35
N LEU A 213 -16.47 -1.53 -16.96
CA LEU A 213 -17.75 -1.05 -16.43
C LEU A 213 -17.56 -0.24 -15.13
N CYS A 214 -16.73 -0.74 -14.21
CA CYS A 214 -16.42 -0.04 -12.97
C CYS A 214 -15.62 1.25 -13.20
N ALA A 215 -14.61 1.22 -14.09
CA ALA A 215 -13.76 2.37 -14.37
C ALA A 215 -14.55 3.53 -15.00
N ALA A 216 -15.55 3.22 -15.84
CA ALA A 216 -16.48 4.21 -16.40
C ALA A 216 -17.34 4.90 -15.32
N ALA A 217 -17.51 4.29 -14.15
CA ALA A 217 -18.21 4.85 -13.00
C ALA A 217 -17.26 5.34 -11.88
N GLY A 218 -15.96 5.42 -12.15
CA GLY A 218 -14.95 5.89 -11.20
C GLY A 218 -14.51 4.90 -10.13
N VAL A 219 -14.68 3.60 -10.38
CA VAL A 219 -14.24 2.52 -9.49
C VAL A 219 -13.15 1.69 -10.19
N ALA A 220 -11.94 1.66 -9.63
CA ALA A 220 -10.88 0.77 -10.08
C ALA A 220 -11.02 -0.61 -9.41
N VAL A 221 -11.16 -1.67 -10.20
CA VAL A 221 -11.18 -3.05 -9.69
C VAL A 221 -9.83 -3.69 -9.98
N VAL A 222 -9.14 -4.13 -8.94
CA VAL A 222 -7.82 -4.76 -9.04
C VAL A 222 -7.81 -6.14 -8.38
N PHE A 223 -7.13 -7.08 -9.01
CA PHE A 223 -6.98 -8.45 -8.54
C PHE A 223 -5.54 -8.64 -8.08
N VAL A 224 -5.32 -8.66 -6.77
CA VAL A 224 -3.98 -8.70 -6.18
C VAL A 224 -3.81 -9.98 -5.35
N PRO A 225 -2.85 -10.87 -5.67
CA PRO A 225 -2.62 -12.08 -4.89
C PRO A 225 -2.42 -11.78 -3.40
N ALA A 226 -3.13 -12.52 -2.53
CA ALA A 226 -2.95 -12.40 -1.09
C ALA A 226 -1.51 -12.75 -0.69
N LEU A 227 -0.93 -11.96 0.21
CA LEU A 227 0.32 -12.33 0.87
C LEU A 227 0.04 -13.35 1.99
N PRO A 228 1.05 -14.15 2.40
CA PRO A 228 0.92 -15.03 3.54
C PRO A 228 0.45 -14.25 4.76
N LYS A 229 -0.55 -14.79 5.47
CA LYS A 229 -1.08 -14.20 6.69
C LYS A 229 -1.63 -12.77 6.50
N THR A 230 -2.14 -12.46 5.30
CA THR A 230 -3.00 -11.27 5.10
C THR A 230 -4.40 -11.51 5.63
N GLY A 231 -4.97 -12.70 5.38
CA GLY A 231 -6.28 -13.04 5.93
C GLY A 231 -7.44 -12.13 5.48
N VAL A 232 -7.36 -11.53 4.30
CA VAL A 232 -8.39 -10.64 3.72
C VAL A 232 -8.81 -11.14 2.34
N SER A 233 -10.12 -11.09 2.06
CA SER A 233 -10.70 -11.49 0.77
C SER A 233 -10.90 -10.29 -0.18
N GLY A 234 -11.36 -9.18 0.38
CA GLY A 234 -11.64 -7.93 -0.32
C GLY A 234 -11.26 -6.71 0.52
N ALA A 235 -11.04 -5.59 -0.17
CA ALA A 235 -10.89 -4.30 0.46
C ALA A 235 -11.41 -3.17 -0.41
N THR A 236 -12.09 -2.23 0.23
CA THR A 236 -12.60 -1.00 -0.39
C THR A 236 -12.03 0.22 0.29
N ARG A 237 -11.58 1.18 -0.53
CA ARG A 237 -11.10 2.49 -0.09
C ARG A 237 -11.16 3.51 -1.21
N TRP A 238 -11.08 4.78 -0.86
CA TRP A 238 -11.05 5.89 -1.80
C TRP A 238 -9.60 6.37 -2.01
N LEU A 239 -9.10 6.34 -3.26
CA LEU A 239 -7.80 6.92 -3.61
C LEU A 239 -7.84 8.45 -3.65
N SER A 240 -9.00 9.00 -4.01
CA SER A 240 -9.25 10.42 -4.09
C SER A 240 -10.74 10.68 -3.87
N ALA A 241 -11.15 11.94 -3.84
CA ALA A 241 -12.58 12.29 -3.74
C ALA A 241 -13.45 11.66 -4.84
N ASN A 242 -12.85 11.32 -6.00
CA ASN A 242 -13.57 10.91 -7.21
C ASN A 242 -13.17 9.52 -7.72
N LYS A 243 -12.35 8.76 -6.98
CA LYS A 243 -11.90 7.43 -7.43
C LYS A 243 -11.86 6.45 -6.26
N ALA A 244 -12.68 5.43 -6.35
CA ALA A 244 -12.69 4.32 -5.40
C ALA A 244 -11.89 3.12 -5.94
N ILE A 245 -11.44 2.25 -5.04
CA ILE A 245 -10.83 0.96 -5.34
C ILE A 245 -11.69 -0.14 -4.74
N ILE A 246 -11.93 -1.18 -5.52
CA ILE A 246 -12.24 -2.53 -5.02
C ILE A 246 -11.01 -3.42 -5.30
N GLN A 247 -10.44 -3.98 -4.25
CA GLN A 247 -9.27 -4.84 -4.36
C GLN A 247 -9.63 -6.25 -3.90
N LEU A 248 -9.38 -7.24 -4.76
CA LEU A 248 -9.80 -8.63 -4.57
C LEU A 248 -8.59 -9.55 -4.48
N SER A 249 -8.58 -10.45 -3.49
CA SER A 249 -7.42 -11.33 -3.23
C SER A 249 -7.54 -12.73 -3.80
N LEU A 250 -8.73 -13.10 -4.30
CA LEU A 250 -9.10 -14.47 -4.68
C LEU A 250 -8.91 -15.49 -3.55
N ARG A 251 -9.00 -15.07 -2.28
CA ARG A 251 -9.03 -15.99 -1.13
C ARG A 251 -10.20 -16.97 -1.32
N TYR A 252 -9.95 -18.27 -1.12
CA TYR A 252 -10.85 -19.40 -1.41
C TYR A 252 -11.04 -19.78 -2.89
N ARG A 253 -10.61 -18.94 -3.83
CA ARG A 253 -10.48 -19.26 -5.26
C ARG A 253 -11.74 -19.79 -5.94
N THR A 254 -12.92 -19.57 -5.38
CA THR A 254 -14.18 -20.06 -5.93
C THR A 254 -15.07 -18.89 -6.34
N ASP A 255 -15.88 -19.10 -7.37
CA ASP A 255 -16.73 -18.04 -7.94
C ASP A 255 -17.77 -17.49 -6.97
N ASP A 256 -18.33 -18.35 -6.11
CA ASP A 256 -19.23 -17.90 -5.04
C ASP A 256 -18.58 -16.88 -4.11
N HIS A 257 -17.35 -17.15 -3.65
CA HIS A 257 -16.61 -16.24 -2.78
C HIS A 257 -16.19 -14.98 -3.53
N LEU A 258 -15.66 -15.11 -4.76
CA LEU A 258 -15.23 -13.96 -5.54
C LEU A 258 -16.36 -12.96 -5.76
N TRP A 259 -17.48 -13.44 -6.27
CA TRP A 259 -18.60 -12.57 -6.61
C TRP A 259 -19.26 -12.00 -5.37
N PHE A 260 -19.41 -12.79 -4.30
CA PHE A 260 -19.92 -12.27 -3.03
C PHE A 260 -19.03 -11.14 -2.48
N THR A 261 -17.72 -11.36 -2.39
CA THR A 261 -16.75 -10.34 -1.97
C THR A 261 -16.86 -9.09 -2.86
N PHE A 262 -16.86 -9.24 -4.19
CA PHE A 262 -16.96 -8.08 -5.09
C PHE A 262 -18.21 -7.23 -4.83
N PHE A 263 -19.39 -7.86 -4.71
CA PHE A 263 -20.63 -7.12 -4.46
C PHE A 263 -20.71 -6.57 -3.03
N HIS A 264 -20.08 -7.24 -2.05
CA HIS A 264 -19.94 -6.73 -0.68
C HIS A 264 -19.12 -5.43 -0.68
N GLU A 265 -17.96 -5.44 -1.33
CA GLU A 265 -17.10 -4.26 -1.50
C GLU A 265 -17.82 -3.12 -2.27
N ALA A 266 -18.58 -3.46 -3.31
CA ALA A 266 -19.42 -2.49 -4.01
C ALA A 266 -20.52 -1.89 -3.10
N GLY A 267 -21.07 -2.68 -2.18
CA GLY A 267 -21.99 -2.24 -1.13
C GLY A 267 -21.38 -1.15 -0.26
N HIS A 268 -20.13 -1.32 0.19
CA HIS A 268 -19.41 -0.29 0.95
C HIS A 268 -19.28 1.03 0.19
N ILE A 269 -18.96 0.98 -1.11
CA ILE A 269 -18.88 2.19 -1.95
C ILE A 269 -20.24 2.92 -2.04
N LEU A 270 -21.34 2.17 -2.16
CA LEU A 270 -22.67 2.74 -2.39
C LEU A 270 -23.38 3.19 -1.11
N LEU A 271 -23.13 2.50 0.01
CA LEU A 271 -23.86 2.69 1.27
C LEU A 271 -23.08 3.52 2.29
N HIS A 272 -21.74 3.53 2.23
CA HIS A 272 -20.91 4.12 3.29
C HIS A 272 -20.05 5.30 2.81
N GLY A 273 -19.41 5.98 3.77
CA GLY A 273 -18.72 7.24 3.55
C GLY A 273 -17.32 7.10 2.90
N LYS A 274 -16.87 8.15 2.21
CA LYS A 274 -15.60 8.16 1.45
C LYS A 274 -14.31 8.14 2.29
N LYS A 275 -14.39 8.30 3.60
CA LYS A 275 -13.22 8.43 4.49
C LYS A 275 -12.77 7.12 5.13
N GLU A 276 -13.42 6.02 4.78
CA GLU A 276 -13.28 4.75 5.50
C GLU A 276 -12.51 3.73 4.66
N LEU A 277 -11.66 2.96 5.34
CA LEU A 277 -11.00 1.76 4.82
C LEU A 277 -11.80 0.56 5.32
N PHE A 278 -12.34 -0.22 4.40
CA PHE A 278 -13.06 -1.46 4.70
C PHE A 278 -12.20 -2.67 4.31
N LEU A 279 -12.12 -3.66 5.18
CA LEU A 279 -11.34 -4.89 5.00
C LEU A 279 -12.20 -6.11 5.34
N GLU A 280 -12.56 -6.92 4.33
CA GLU A 280 -13.35 -8.13 4.55
C GLU A 280 -12.52 -9.24 5.22
N GLY A 281 -13.01 -9.76 6.35
CA GLY A 281 -12.38 -10.88 7.08
C GLY A 281 -11.68 -10.48 8.39
N THR A 282 -11.64 -9.18 8.70
CA THR A 282 -11.31 -8.66 10.03
C THR A 282 -12.47 -7.86 10.52
N ASN A 283 -13.12 -8.31 11.62
CA ASN A 283 -14.30 -7.68 12.23
C ASN A 283 -14.34 -6.18 11.93
N GLY A 284 -15.16 -5.81 10.94
CA GLY A 284 -15.27 -4.43 10.50
C GLY A 284 -15.48 -3.55 11.72
N LEU A 285 -14.83 -2.39 11.74
CA LEU A 285 -14.90 -1.45 12.86
C LEU A 285 -16.35 -1.05 13.20
N ASP A 286 -17.30 -1.34 12.30
CA ASP A 286 -18.74 -1.13 12.45
C ASP A 286 -19.54 -2.36 11.95
N ALA A 287 -20.03 -3.17 12.88
CA ALA A 287 -20.81 -4.38 12.56
C ALA A 287 -22.12 -4.11 11.81
N VAL A 288 -22.67 -2.89 11.91
CA VAL A 288 -23.88 -2.51 11.18
C VAL A 288 -23.56 -2.35 9.70
N LYS A 289 -22.46 -1.66 9.38
CA LYS A 289 -22.01 -1.46 8.00
C LYS A 289 -21.68 -2.79 7.32
N GLU A 290 -20.99 -3.68 8.02
CA GLU A 290 -20.71 -5.04 7.52
C GLU A 290 -22.00 -5.81 7.21
N ALA A 291 -23.01 -5.73 8.09
CA ALA A 291 -24.30 -6.37 7.86
C ALA A 291 -25.06 -5.76 6.66
N GLU A 292 -24.99 -4.45 6.48
CA GLU A 292 -25.57 -3.75 5.32
C GLU A 292 -24.89 -4.17 4.01
N ALA A 293 -23.57 -4.22 3.96
CA ALA A 293 -22.80 -4.65 2.79
C ALA A 293 -23.07 -6.12 2.44
N ASN A 294 -23.14 -7.01 3.45
CA ASN A 294 -23.54 -8.41 3.26
C ASN A 294 -24.95 -8.55 2.68
N ASN A 295 -25.91 -7.82 3.25
CA ASN A 295 -27.30 -7.84 2.77
C ASN A 295 -27.44 -7.23 1.37
N PHE A 296 -26.62 -6.22 1.04
CA PHE A 296 -26.52 -5.69 -0.31
C PHE A 296 -26.03 -6.76 -1.28
N ALA A 297 -24.89 -7.40 -1.00
CA ALA A 297 -24.32 -8.44 -1.86
C ALA A 297 -25.27 -9.62 -2.11
N GLU A 298 -25.95 -10.10 -1.06
CA GLU A 298 -26.95 -11.15 -1.19
C GLU A 298 -28.10 -10.75 -2.10
N GLN A 299 -28.63 -9.53 -1.96
CA GLN A 299 -29.76 -9.06 -2.77
C GLN A 299 -29.40 -8.84 -4.24
N GLU A 300 -28.19 -8.34 -4.49
CA GLU A 300 -27.69 -8.15 -5.85
C GLU A 300 -27.56 -9.49 -6.58
N LEU A 301 -26.96 -10.48 -5.95
CA LEU A 301 -26.73 -11.78 -6.58
C LEU A 301 -28.04 -12.58 -6.66
N LEU A 302 -28.82 -12.61 -5.58
CA LEU A 302 -29.97 -13.49 -5.38
C LEU A 302 -31.23 -12.67 -5.04
N PRO A 303 -32.06 -12.35 -6.05
CA PRO A 303 -33.33 -11.65 -5.85
C PRO A 303 -34.22 -12.33 -4.80
N ARG A 304 -34.66 -11.56 -3.78
CA ARG A 304 -35.34 -12.09 -2.58
C ARG A 304 -36.59 -12.91 -2.87
N ALA A 305 -37.43 -12.49 -3.82
CA ALA A 305 -38.68 -13.17 -4.13
C ALA A 305 -38.43 -14.58 -4.68
N GLN A 306 -37.60 -14.67 -5.73
CA GLN A 306 -37.22 -15.92 -6.37
C GLN A 306 -36.48 -16.85 -5.41
N LEU A 307 -35.56 -16.30 -4.61
CA LEU A 307 -34.83 -17.07 -3.61
C LEU A 307 -35.76 -17.63 -2.53
N SER A 308 -36.72 -16.85 -2.03
CA SER A 308 -37.67 -17.29 -1.01
C SER A 308 -38.50 -18.48 -1.50
N ASP A 309 -39.00 -18.42 -2.73
CA ASP A 309 -39.79 -19.50 -3.33
C ASP A 309 -38.95 -20.76 -3.57
N PHE A 310 -37.70 -20.60 -4.02
CA PHE A 310 -36.77 -21.70 -4.19
C PHE A 310 -36.42 -22.40 -2.85
N VAL A 311 -36.15 -21.63 -1.79
CA VAL A 311 -35.85 -22.18 -0.46
C VAL A 311 -37.06 -22.90 0.14
N LYS A 312 -38.28 -22.38 -0.03
CA LYS A 312 -39.53 -23.03 0.45
C LYS A 312 -39.78 -24.39 -0.19
N GLN A 313 -39.34 -24.61 -1.42
CA GLN A 313 -39.46 -25.91 -2.08
C GLN A 313 -38.60 -26.99 -1.39
N GLY A 314 -37.53 -26.60 -0.69
CA GLY A 314 -36.71 -27.51 0.12
C GLY A 314 -35.91 -28.56 -0.67
N GLN A 315 -35.84 -28.46 -2.00
CA GLN A 315 -35.17 -29.42 -2.87
C GLN A 315 -33.87 -28.86 -3.44
N PHE A 316 -32.74 -29.15 -2.79
CA PHE A 316 -31.42 -28.60 -3.14
C PHE A 316 -30.54 -29.59 -3.94
N GLY A 317 -31.14 -30.30 -4.89
CA GLY A 317 -30.40 -31.17 -5.82
C GLY A 317 -29.61 -30.37 -6.87
N LYS A 318 -28.59 -30.98 -7.49
CA LYS A 318 -27.78 -30.32 -8.52
C LYS A 318 -28.62 -29.73 -9.66
N ALA A 319 -29.58 -30.52 -10.18
CA ALA A 319 -30.45 -30.09 -11.27
C ALA A 319 -31.33 -28.88 -10.89
N THR A 320 -31.87 -28.85 -9.67
CA THR A 320 -32.71 -27.75 -9.21
C THR A 320 -31.89 -26.49 -8.97
N ILE A 321 -30.67 -26.61 -8.41
CA ILE A 321 -29.73 -25.50 -8.25
C ILE A 321 -29.35 -24.90 -9.61
N VAL A 322 -28.99 -25.72 -10.59
CA VAL A 322 -28.65 -25.25 -11.95
C VAL A 322 -29.84 -24.58 -12.63
N ALA A 323 -31.04 -25.17 -12.52
CA ALA A 323 -32.24 -24.58 -13.09
C ALA A 323 -32.57 -23.21 -12.46
N PHE A 324 -32.44 -23.10 -11.14
CA PHE A 324 -32.64 -21.84 -10.42
C PHE A 324 -31.61 -20.78 -10.84
N ALA A 325 -30.32 -21.14 -10.84
CA ALA A 325 -29.24 -20.24 -11.25
C ALA A 325 -29.42 -19.71 -12.68
N LYS A 326 -29.84 -20.58 -13.61
CA LYS A 326 -30.16 -20.20 -14.99
C LYS A 326 -31.34 -19.25 -15.06
N MET A 327 -32.41 -19.50 -14.29
CA MET A 327 -33.59 -18.63 -14.24
C MET A 327 -33.24 -17.22 -13.74
N VAL A 328 -32.40 -17.11 -12.70
CA VAL A 328 -31.98 -15.81 -12.17
C VAL A 328 -30.78 -15.19 -12.89
N GLY A 329 -30.13 -15.93 -13.81
CA GLY A 329 -29.04 -15.42 -14.65
C GLY A 329 -27.70 -15.26 -13.93
N ILE A 330 -27.33 -16.19 -13.04
CA ILE A 330 -26.03 -16.19 -12.34
C ILE A 330 -25.35 -17.57 -12.39
N SER A 331 -24.09 -17.65 -11.98
CA SER A 331 -23.40 -18.93 -11.80
C SER A 331 -24.08 -19.82 -10.75
N PRO A 332 -24.23 -21.14 -11.00
CA PRO A 332 -24.75 -22.08 -10.00
C PRO A 332 -23.86 -22.17 -8.76
N GLY A 333 -22.56 -21.89 -8.89
CA GLY A 333 -21.63 -21.86 -7.75
C GLY A 333 -22.08 -20.89 -6.66
N ILE A 334 -22.55 -19.70 -7.04
CA ILE A 334 -23.05 -18.67 -6.11
C ILE A 334 -24.26 -19.19 -5.31
N VAL A 335 -25.17 -19.91 -5.95
CA VAL A 335 -26.34 -20.52 -5.28
C VAL A 335 -25.88 -21.57 -4.27
N VAL A 336 -24.92 -22.43 -4.66
CA VAL A 336 -24.32 -23.42 -3.74
C VAL A 336 -23.69 -22.73 -2.54
N GLY A 337 -22.88 -21.69 -2.76
CA GLY A 337 -22.22 -20.91 -1.70
C GLY A 337 -23.23 -20.32 -0.72
N HIS A 338 -24.30 -19.70 -1.22
CA HIS A 338 -25.36 -19.15 -0.40
C HIS A 338 -26.07 -20.21 0.46
N LEU A 339 -26.49 -21.33 -0.14
CA LEU A 339 -27.16 -22.42 0.59
C LEU A 339 -26.25 -23.03 1.67
N GLN A 340 -24.96 -23.18 1.38
CA GLN A 340 -23.98 -23.70 2.33
C GLN A 340 -23.71 -22.72 3.48
N HIS A 341 -23.63 -21.42 3.18
CA HIS A 341 -23.48 -20.37 4.20
C HIS A 341 -24.69 -20.34 5.16
N ARG A 342 -25.91 -20.46 4.60
CA ARG A 342 -27.17 -20.53 5.37
C ARG A 342 -27.45 -21.89 6.03
N GLN A 343 -26.53 -22.86 5.91
CA GLN A 343 -26.65 -24.21 6.46
C GLN A 343 -27.86 -25.01 5.91
N LEU A 344 -28.37 -24.64 4.74
CA LEU A 344 -29.45 -25.34 4.04
C LEU A 344 -28.92 -26.49 3.17
N LEU A 345 -27.63 -26.45 2.83
CA LEU A 345 -26.91 -27.48 2.10
C LEU A 345 -25.58 -27.77 2.82
N ALA A 346 -25.23 -29.05 3.01
CA ALA A 346 -23.97 -29.37 3.67
C ALA A 346 -22.77 -28.91 2.82
N ARG A 347 -21.69 -28.46 3.48
CA ARG A 347 -20.47 -27.92 2.81
C ARG A 347 -19.78 -28.90 1.85
N SER A 348 -20.05 -30.20 1.95
CA SER A 348 -19.51 -31.24 1.07
C SER A 348 -20.32 -31.44 -0.22
N HIS A 349 -21.54 -30.90 -0.31
CA HIS A 349 -22.44 -31.17 -1.44
C HIS A 349 -22.34 -30.11 -2.53
N CYS A 350 -22.47 -30.57 -3.79
CA CYS A 350 -22.60 -29.72 -4.99
C CYS A 350 -21.41 -28.79 -5.26
N ASN A 351 -20.25 -29.03 -4.64
CA ASN A 351 -19.04 -28.21 -4.86
C ASN A 351 -18.51 -28.29 -6.29
N ASP A 352 -18.87 -29.33 -7.05
CA ASP A 352 -18.57 -29.45 -8.48
C ASP A 352 -19.30 -28.41 -9.35
N LEU A 353 -20.31 -27.72 -8.81
CA LEU A 353 -20.97 -26.60 -9.49
C LEU A 353 -20.24 -25.26 -9.27
N LYS A 354 -19.24 -25.20 -8.36
CA LYS A 354 -18.43 -24.00 -8.15
C LYS A 354 -17.28 -23.98 -9.14
N GLN A 355 -17.03 -22.82 -9.74
CA GLN A 355 -15.86 -22.61 -10.58
C GLN A 355 -14.67 -22.28 -9.70
N THR A 356 -13.51 -22.88 -9.98
CA THR A 356 -12.26 -22.57 -9.27
C THR A 356 -11.34 -21.73 -10.16
N PHE A 357 -10.84 -20.62 -9.62
CA PHE A 357 -9.92 -19.71 -10.29
C PHE A 357 -8.48 -19.90 -9.82
N ARG A 358 -7.53 -19.53 -10.66
CA ARG A 358 -6.10 -19.55 -10.37
C ARG A 358 -5.46 -18.28 -10.91
N TRP A 359 -4.31 -17.93 -10.36
CA TRP A 359 -3.52 -16.84 -10.93
C TRP A 359 -2.69 -17.35 -12.11
N ASP A 360 -2.43 -16.48 -13.09
CA ASP A 360 -1.66 -16.84 -14.29
C ASP A 360 -0.23 -17.33 -14.00
N HIS A 361 0.31 -16.96 -12.83
CA HIS A 361 1.67 -17.32 -12.40
C HIS A 361 1.74 -18.61 -11.55
N GLU A 362 0.62 -19.31 -11.35
CA GLU A 362 0.52 -20.53 -10.53
C GLU A 362 0.62 -21.84 -11.31
#